data_AF-A0A926W5W6-F1
#
_entry.id   AF-A0A926W5W6-F1
#
_cell.length_a   1.000
_cell.length_b   1.000
_cell.length_c   1.000
_cell.angle_alpha   90.00
_cell.angle_beta   90.00
_cell.angle_gamma   90.00
#
_symmetry.space_group_name_H-M   'P 1'
#
loop_
_entity.id
_entity.type
_entity.pdbx_description
1 polymer ?
#
loop_
_entity_poly.entity_id
_entity_poly.type
_entity_poly.pdbx_seq_one_letter_code
_entity_poly.pdbx_strand_id
1 'polypeptide(L)'
;MFLSKRPPLLLTVGAALLLIGGGAVAYWGLSRRNTLAQNLPVGVQAVPEDAVMAFSLSTDEAEWRRLRQFGTPKTQEQFDQFLAKWRDRILTDNGLTFAADIEPWVGPEVTVAVLPDQEGTDTEPTPLPLPEDVANTLMIVPIADPAEAQARFSAQIERSQAGAAQDYKGVAIQPLAGAEGTTLYAAVLGTELVVLSNQFVTVERSIDAFKGGKSLVDLPGLNRSFEQLKGSAAFSRFYINVPSAVQTLASTSQPLLPPAQLETFKTDRGLVGAINLEARGVRLESVSWLPPGTDQTFPQDNGTTQLTQRVPTEALLFASGGNFQRFWEDLKAGQSLASLLPIDPENLSVSLQAATGLTLEEDLLPWTQGEFALGILAPPQASAATPDQEALPNPALVLMLKASDRKAAETTLAQLNEVMETRYRYAVNTADLKGVAVTRWTSPFQSLAMSYGWLEGDVVFLSLGEGIESAIAPLPRQSLAQNSLFQLTTTQAPRVNNGHFFLNLKAMAEAQNNLLLPPLPQDGIIASQAVEGIGVTATALGERQVRYDLFVALNRGNRPGDLPQLKDATPNPDPDASPNASPDADPDAAPETEPTPETSQPPTDE
;
A
#
# COMPACT_ATOMS: atom_id res chain seq x y z
N MET A 1 -45.56 63.68 19.40
CA MET A 1 -44.49 64.09 20.33
C MET A 1 -44.44 62.97 21.39
N PHE A 2 -43.51 62.02 21.52
CA PHE A 2 -42.18 61.65 20.97
C PHE A 2 -42.16 60.09 21.01
N LEU A 3 -42.00 59.39 19.88
CA LEU A 3 -40.75 58.89 19.26
C LEU A 3 -40.32 57.48 19.69
N SER A 4 -40.51 56.56 18.74
CA SER A 4 -39.93 55.22 18.64
C SER A 4 -38.42 55.29 18.37
N LYS A 5 -37.63 54.39 18.97
CA LYS A 5 -36.26 54.09 18.53
C LYS A 5 -35.98 52.59 18.67
N ARG A 6 -35.88 51.93 17.51
CA ARG A 6 -35.15 50.67 17.33
C ARG A 6 -33.64 50.94 17.48
N PRO A 7 -32.82 50.03 18.02
CA PRO A 7 -31.38 50.11 17.87
C PRO A 7 -30.98 49.70 16.44
N PRO A 8 -29.96 50.34 15.83
CA PRO A 8 -29.55 50.04 14.47
C PRO A 8 -28.64 48.81 14.41
N LEU A 9 -28.94 47.94 13.45
CA LEU A 9 -28.05 46.94 12.87
C LEU A 9 -26.84 47.67 12.23
N LEU A 10 -25.68 47.61 12.88
CA LEU A 10 -24.37 47.89 12.32
C LEU A 10 -23.39 46.87 12.91
N LEU A 11 -23.45 45.64 12.40
CA LEU A 11 -22.44 44.61 12.59
C LEU A 11 -22.27 43.89 11.23
N THR A 12 -21.72 44.63 10.28
CA THR A 12 -21.36 44.10 8.96
C THR A 12 -19.99 44.71 8.57
N VAL A 13 -19.04 43.83 8.24
CA VAL A 13 -17.76 44.08 7.53
C VAL A 13 -16.52 44.55 8.34
N GLY A 14 -16.54 44.49 9.68
CA GLY A 14 -15.45 45.05 10.50
C GLY A 14 -14.34 44.12 11.02
N ALA A 15 -14.11 42.91 10.48
CA ALA A 15 -13.16 41.94 11.07
C ALA A 15 -11.90 41.64 10.21
N ALA A 16 -11.67 42.40 9.13
CA ALA A 16 -10.51 42.21 8.24
C ALA A 16 -9.33 43.19 8.49
N LEU A 17 -9.39 44.05 9.52
CA LEU A 17 -8.44 45.17 9.70
C LEU A 17 -7.77 45.28 11.08
N LEU A 18 -7.57 44.16 11.79
CA LEU A 18 -6.65 44.11 12.95
C LEU A 18 -5.51 43.10 12.76
N LEU A 19 -4.97 43.06 11.54
CA LEU A 19 -3.64 42.55 11.25
C LEU A 19 -2.69 43.75 11.17
N ILE A 20 -1.91 44.01 12.22
CA ILE A 20 -0.58 44.65 12.26
C ILE A 20 -0.32 44.97 13.74
N GLY A 21 0.38 44.06 14.43
CA GLY A 21 0.68 44.25 15.86
C GLY A 21 1.47 43.12 16.54
N GLY A 22 2.27 42.35 15.79
CA GLY A 22 3.11 41.27 16.36
C GLY A 22 4.16 40.69 15.39
N GLY A 23 4.51 41.45 14.34
CA GLY A 23 5.05 40.92 13.09
C GLY A 23 6.58 40.80 12.95
N ALA A 24 7.38 40.95 14.01
CA ALA A 24 8.84 40.81 13.86
C ALA A 24 9.35 39.40 14.21
N VAL A 25 8.89 38.83 15.33
CA VAL A 25 9.34 37.50 15.80
C VAL A 25 8.58 36.36 15.08
N ALA A 26 7.27 36.53 14.88
CA ALA A 26 6.45 35.58 14.13
C ALA A 26 6.85 35.50 12.64
N TYR A 27 7.09 36.64 12.00
CA TYR A 27 7.53 36.70 10.60
C TYR A 27 8.90 36.04 10.38
N TRP A 28 9.83 36.20 11.34
CA TRP A 28 11.16 35.60 11.25
C TRP A 28 11.14 34.08 11.45
N GLY A 29 10.34 33.57 12.40
CA GLY A 29 10.12 32.14 12.59
C GLY A 29 9.41 31.48 11.40
N LEU A 30 8.37 32.14 10.86
CA LEU A 30 7.63 31.67 9.69
C LEU A 30 8.49 31.68 8.43
N SER A 31 9.32 32.72 8.22
CA SER A 31 10.24 32.81 7.08
C SER A 31 11.32 31.72 7.10
N ARG A 32 11.85 31.36 8.28
CA ARG A 32 12.80 30.23 8.41
C ARG A 32 12.13 28.88 8.14
N ARG A 33 10.91 28.67 8.62
CA ARG A 33 10.14 27.44 8.33
C ARG A 33 9.79 27.33 6.84
N ASN A 34 9.42 28.43 6.18
CA ASN A 34 9.14 28.44 4.74
C ASN A 34 10.37 28.08 3.90
N THR A 35 11.58 28.48 4.32
CA THR A 35 12.82 28.04 3.66
C THR A 35 13.15 26.56 3.88
N LEU A 36 12.74 25.97 5.01
CA LEU A 36 12.90 24.54 5.30
C LEU A 36 11.87 23.67 4.56
N ALA A 37 10.73 24.24 4.16
CA ALA A 37 9.65 23.56 3.45
C ALA A 37 9.81 23.51 1.93
N GLN A 38 10.86 24.10 1.34
CA GLN A 38 11.00 24.24 -0.12
C GLN A 38 11.02 22.92 -0.90
N ASN A 39 11.43 21.80 -0.26
CA ASN A 39 11.43 20.46 -0.87
C ASN A 39 10.32 19.55 -0.30
N LEU A 40 9.46 20.09 0.56
CA LEU A 40 8.37 19.36 1.19
C LEU A 40 7.07 19.59 0.42
N PRO A 41 6.08 18.69 0.57
CA PRO A 41 4.76 18.92 0.03
C PRO A 41 4.14 20.24 0.55
N VAL A 42 3.28 20.87 -0.25
CA VAL A 42 2.74 22.20 0.08
C VAL A 42 1.84 22.13 1.32
N GLY A 43 1.98 23.10 2.23
CA GLY A 43 1.12 23.21 3.41
C GLY A 43 1.50 22.28 4.57
N VAL A 44 2.58 21.50 4.47
CA VAL A 44 3.03 20.56 5.52
C VAL A 44 3.33 21.25 6.87
N GLN A 45 3.63 22.55 6.87
CA GLN A 45 3.78 23.35 8.11
C GLN A 45 2.48 23.52 8.91
N ALA A 46 1.32 23.28 8.29
CA ALA A 46 0.01 23.30 8.93
C ALA A 46 -0.49 21.90 9.32
N VAL A 47 0.29 20.85 9.06
CA VAL A 47 -0.04 19.48 9.48
C VAL A 47 0.61 19.20 10.84
N PRO A 48 -0.16 18.83 11.88
CA PRO A 48 0.37 18.42 13.18
C PRO A 48 1.41 17.28 13.08
N GLU A 49 2.39 17.28 13.99
CA GLU A 49 3.52 16.33 13.95
C GLU A 49 3.12 14.85 14.12
N ASP A 50 1.99 14.60 14.77
CA ASP A 50 1.47 13.28 15.11
C ASP A 50 0.48 12.74 14.08
N ALA A 51 0.40 13.36 12.89
CA ALA A 51 -0.39 12.84 11.78
C ALA A 51 0.02 11.40 11.45
N VAL A 52 -0.98 10.53 11.28
CA VAL A 52 -0.78 9.13 10.87
C VAL A 52 -0.21 9.09 9.46
N MET A 53 -0.74 9.95 8.59
CA MET A 53 -0.34 10.05 7.19
C MET A 53 -0.75 11.39 6.60
N ALA A 54 -0.04 11.83 5.56
CA ALA A 54 -0.36 13.01 4.78
C ALA A 54 -0.06 12.76 3.30
N PHE A 55 -0.97 13.17 2.41
CA PHE A 55 -0.86 13.02 0.96
C PHE A 55 -1.12 14.36 0.29
N SER A 56 -0.17 14.84 -0.48
CA SER A 56 -0.36 15.94 -1.41
C SER A 56 -0.70 15.37 -2.77
N LEU A 57 -1.77 15.85 -3.38
CA LEU A 57 -2.31 15.43 -4.66
C LEU A 57 -2.30 16.59 -5.64
N SER A 58 -1.93 16.32 -6.88
CA SER A 58 -1.99 17.30 -7.97
C SER A 58 -3.41 17.80 -8.20
N THR A 59 -3.54 19.09 -8.49
CA THR A 59 -4.80 19.71 -8.93
C THR A 59 -4.94 19.74 -10.45
N ASP A 60 -3.96 19.23 -11.20
CA ASP A 60 -3.98 19.20 -12.67
C ASP A 60 -4.94 18.12 -13.20
N GLU A 61 -6.02 18.55 -13.84
CA GLU A 61 -7.02 17.69 -14.48
C GLU A 61 -6.39 16.77 -15.56
N ALA A 62 -5.32 17.19 -16.23
CA ALA A 62 -4.62 16.37 -17.21
C ALA A 62 -3.96 15.14 -16.56
N GLU A 63 -3.42 15.28 -15.35
CA GLU A 63 -2.84 14.17 -14.61
C GLU A 63 -3.90 13.19 -14.10
N TRP A 64 -5.02 13.68 -13.58
CA TRP A 64 -6.16 12.84 -13.21
C TRP A 64 -6.75 12.08 -14.42
N ARG A 65 -6.88 12.74 -15.57
CA ARG A 65 -7.29 12.08 -16.82
C ARG A 65 -6.29 11.04 -17.27
N ARG A 66 -4.99 11.24 -17.05
CA ARG A 66 -3.96 10.25 -17.35
C ARG A 66 -4.05 9.03 -16.42
N LEU A 67 -4.27 9.24 -15.13
CA LEU A 67 -4.46 8.16 -14.16
C LEU A 67 -5.68 7.30 -14.53
N ARG A 68 -6.80 7.94 -14.88
CA ARG A 68 -8.05 7.27 -15.31
C ARG A 68 -7.93 6.51 -16.65
N GLN A 69 -6.86 6.68 -17.43
CA GLN A 69 -6.61 5.92 -18.66
C GLN A 69 -6.06 4.51 -18.41
N PHE A 70 -5.63 4.20 -17.20
CA PHE A 70 -5.07 2.89 -16.89
C PHE A 70 -6.15 1.86 -16.56
N GLY A 71 -5.85 0.59 -16.83
CA GLY A 71 -6.69 -0.57 -16.57
C GLY A 71 -7.50 -1.04 -17.78
N THR A 72 -8.52 -1.85 -17.51
CA THR A 72 -9.51 -2.32 -18.48
C THR A 72 -10.78 -1.48 -18.39
N PRO A 73 -11.71 -1.53 -19.37
CA PRO A 73 -12.97 -0.80 -19.27
C PRO A 73 -13.72 -1.03 -17.95
N LYS A 74 -13.73 -2.28 -17.46
CA LYS A 74 -14.36 -2.65 -16.18
C LYS A 74 -13.68 -2.00 -14.98
N THR A 75 -12.34 -2.06 -14.89
CA THR A 75 -11.62 -1.45 -13.76
C THR A 75 -11.62 0.08 -13.82
N GLN A 76 -11.65 0.65 -15.02
CA GLN A 76 -11.80 2.10 -15.23
C GLN A 76 -13.14 2.59 -14.68
N GLU A 77 -14.23 1.88 -14.98
CA GLU A 77 -15.55 2.21 -14.43
C GLU A 77 -15.58 2.11 -12.90
N GLN A 78 -15.01 1.04 -12.34
CA GLN A 78 -14.90 0.88 -10.88
C GLN A 78 -14.08 2.02 -10.24
N PHE A 79 -12.98 2.41 -10.87
CA PHE A 79 -12.16 3.53 -10.41
C PHE A 79 -12.88 4.87 -10.52
N ASP A 80 -13.63 5.10 -11.60
CA ASP A 80 -14.42 6.32 -11.79
C ASP A 80 -15.56 6.43 -10.76
N GLN A 81 -16.22 5.32 -10.43
CA GLN A 81 -17.20 5.26 -9.34
C GLN A 81 -16.55 5.57 -7.99
N PHE A 82 -15.37 5.02 -7.72
CA PHE A 82 -14.60 5.33 -6.52
C PHE A 82 -14.25 6.82 -6.42
N LEU A 83 -13.74 7.42 -7.49
CA LEU A 83 -13.42 8.85 -7.54
C LEU A 83 -14.66 9.73 -7.40
N ALA A 84 -15.79 9.33 -8.00
CA ALA A 84 -17.05 10.04 -7.85
C ALA A 84 -17.55 10.03 -6.40
N LYS A 85 -17.49 8.87 -5.72
CA LYS A 85 -17.85 8.76 -4.30
C LYS A 85 -16.96 9.63 -3.42
N TRP A 86 -15.64 9.60 -3.66
CA TRP A 86 -14.68 10.41 -2.93
C TRP A 86 -14.91 11.92 -3.13
N ARG A 87 -15.09 12.35 -4.38
CA ARG A 87 -15.45 13.73 -4.74
C ARG A 87 -16.73 14.16 -4.02
N ASP A 88 -17.76 13.32 -4.09
CA ASP A 88 -19.07 13.69 -3.57
C ASP A 88 -19.03 13.83 -2.05
N ARG A 89 -18.42 12.88 -1.34
CA ARG A 89 -18.27 12.96 0.12
C ARG A 89 -17.47 14.17 0.61
N ILE A 90 -16.35 14.47 -0.04
CA ILE A 90 -15.47 15.55 0.42
C ILE A 90 -16.00 16.93 0.00
N LEU A 91 -16.57 17.04 -1.21
CA LEU A 91 -16.95 18.32 -1.79
C LEU A 91 -18.46 18.46 -1.95
N THR A 92 -19.09 17.62 -2.77
CA THR A 92 -20.49 17.80 -3.18
C THR A 92 -21.45 17.79 -1.99
N ASP A 93 -21.24 16.87 -1.05
CA ASP A 93 -22.02 16.72 0.18
C ASP A 93 -21.81 17.91 1.13
N ASN A 94 -20.71 18.65 0.99
CA ASN A 94 -20.47 19.90 1.71
C ASN A 94 -20.90 21.15 0.92
N GLY A 95 -21.67 20.96 -0.16
CA GLY A 95 -22.14 22.04 -1.03
C GLY A 95 -21.02 22.74 -1.80
N LEU A 96 -19.90 22.04 -2.05
CA LEU A 96 -18.74 22.53 -2.77
C LEU A 96 -18.59 21.78 -4.11
N THR A 97 -18.11 22.48 -5.12
CA THR A 97 -17.70 21.87 -6.40
C THR A 97 -16.29 22.30 -6.74
N PHE A 98 -15.45 21.36 -7.19
CA PHE A 98 -14.05 21.68 -7.49
C PHE A 98 -13.93 22.79 -8.54
N ALA A 99 -14.60 22.66 -9.68
CA ALA A 99 -14.48 23.59 -10.80
C ALA A 99 -14.95 25.02 -10.49
N ALA A 100 -16.02 25.19 -9.70
CA ALA A 100 -16.57 26.52 -9.43
C ALA A 100 -16.01 27.17 -8.17
N ASP A 101 -15.71 26.36 -7.14
CA ASP A 101 -15.41 26.85 -5.80
C ASP A 101 -13.94 26.69 -5.39
N ILE A 102 -13.12 25.88 -6.08
CA ILE A 102 -11.72 25.58 -5.70
C ILE A 102 -10.72 25.83 -6.84
N GLU A 103 -10.95 25.26 -8.03
CA GLU A 103 -10.07 25.33 -9.21
C GLU A 103 -9.60 26.75 -9.55
N PRO A 104 -10.44 27.82 -9.50
CA PRO A 104 -10.03 29.15 -9.93
C PRO A 104 -8.89 29.79 -9.12
N TRP A 105 -8.62 29.31 -7.91
CA TRP A 105 -7.67 29.92 -6.99
C TRP A 105 -6.69 28.94 -6.34
N VAL A 106 -6.90 27.63 -6.51
CA VAL A 106 -6.08 26.61 -5.85
C VAL A 106 -4.67 26.55 -6.44
N GLY A 107 -3.69 26.25 -5.58
CA GLY A 107 -2.34 25.91 -6.00
C GLY A 107 -2.25 24.59 -6.79
N PRO A 108 -1.04 24.22 -7.22
CA PRO A 108 -0.80 23.02 -8.03
C PRO A 108 -1.03 21.70 -7.28
N GLU A 109 -1.08 21.74 -5.94
CA GLU A 109 -1.22 20.56 -5.09
C GLU A 109 -2.14 20.88 -3.91
N VAL A 110 -2.91 19.88 -3.45
CA VAL A 110 -3.73 19.92 -2.23
C VAL A 110 -3.29 18.81 -1.29
N THR A 111 -3.13 19.12 -0.01
CA THR A 111 -2.69 18.15 1.00
C THR A 111 -3.86 17.65 1.83
N VAL A 112 -3.99 16.34 2.00
CA VAL A 112 -4.94 15.68 2.88
C VAL A 112 -4.14 14.91 3.93
N ALA A 113 -4.38 15.20 5.20
CA ALA A 113 -3.75 14.54 6.34
C ALA A 113 -4.80 13.83 7.18
N VAL A 114 -4.44 12.66 7.70
CA VAL A 114 -5.23 11.90 8.67
C VAL A 114 -4.54 11.99 10.01
N LEU A 115 -5.31 12.42 11.00
CA LEU A 115 -4.85 12.65 12.36
C LEU A 115 -5.45 11.57 13.27
N PRO A 116 -4.75 11.20 14.36
CA PRO A 116 -5.30 10.24 15.30
C PRO A 116 -6.59 10.77 15.92
N ASP A 117 -7.60 9.91 16.01
CA ASP A 117 -8.83 10.20 16.75
C ASP A 117 -8.48 10.50 18.22
N GLN A 118 -9.16 11.50 18.77
CA GLN A 118 -9.09 11.77 20.20
C GLN A 118 -10.16 10.89 20.86
N GLU A 119 -9.82 10.22 21.96
CA GLU A 119 -10.70 9.28 22.69
C GLU A 119 -12.17 9.75 22.72
N GLY A 120 -13.08 8.97 22.10
CA GLY A 120 -14.54 9.18 22.22
C GLY A 120 -15.37 9.27 20.94
N THR A 121 -14.84 9.01 19.75
CA THR A 121 -15.65 8.84 18.52
C THR A 121 -15.80 7.36 18.20
N ASP A 122 -17.01 6.82 18.40
CA ASP A 122 -17.44 5.49 17.97
C ASP A 122 -17.56 5.47 16.43
N THR A 123 -16.43 5.38 15.74
CA THR A 123 -16.39 5.05 14.31
C THR A 123 -15.72 3.70 14.17
N GLU A 124 -16.46 2.74 13.60
CA GLU A 124 -15.92 1.42 13.27
C GLU A 124 -14.73 1.62 12.32
N PRO A 125 -13.55 1.06 12.65
CA PRO A 125 -12.36 1.32 11.85
C PRO A 125 -12.33 0.36 10.64
N THR A 126 -12.03 0.91 9.46
CA THR A 126 -12.08 0.20 8.17
C THR A 126 -10.65 -0.01 7.61
N PRO A 127 -10.34 -1.17 6.98
CA PRO A 127 -8.99 -1.47 6.54
C PRO A 127 -8.59 -0.67 5.30
N LEU A 128 -7.47 0.05 5.43
CA LEU A 128 -6.94 1.07 4.53
C LEU A 128 -7.81 2.34 4.50
N PRO A 129 -7.22 3.53 4.32
CA PRO A 129 -7.97 4.79 4.20
C PRO A 129 -8.64 4.84 2.83
N LEU A 130 -9.61 3.96 2.60
CA LEU A 130 -10.61 4.16 1.59
C LEU A 130 -11.63 5.18 2.16
N PRO A 131 -12.26 5.99 1.29
CA PRO A 131 -13.10 7.13 1.68
C PRO A 131 -14.32 6.82 2.55
N GLU A 132 -14.54 5.56 2.93
CA GLU A 132 -15.78 5.14 3.58
C GLU A 132 -15.81 5.52 5.07
N ASP A 133 -14.67 5.56 5.81
CA ASP A 133 -14.68 5.86 7.26
C ASP A 133 -13.43 6.60 7.79
N VAL A 134 -12.88 7.57 7.04
CA VAL A 134 -11.75 8.37 7.55
C VAL A 134 -12.24 9.39 8.59
N ALA A 135 -12.39 8.94 9.83
CA ALA A 135 -12.55 9.83 10.98
C ALA A 135 -11.30 10.74 11.10
N ASN A 136 -11.54 12.02 11.42
CA ASN A 136 -10.52 13.05 11.60
C ASN A 136 -9.57 13.32 10.41
N THR A 137 -10.12 13.92 9.34
CA THR A 137 -9.35 14.36 8.16
C THR A 137 -9.12 15.87 8.17
N LEU A 138 -7.91 16.29 7.80
CA LEU A 138 -7.51 17.68 7.58
C LEU A 138 -7.12 17.88 6.11
N MET A 139 -7.83 18.74 5.40
CA MET A 139 -7.49 19.18 4.04
C MET A 139 -6.82 20.55 4.09
N ILE A 140 -5.75 20.73 3.34
CA ILE A 140 -4.95 21.95 3.25
C ILE A 140 -4.86 22.32 1.78
N VAL A 141 -5.43 23.47 1.45
CA VAL A 141 -5.62 23.96 0.09
C VAL A 141 -4.80 25.24 -0.08
N PRO A 142 -3.70 25.21 -0.86
CA PRO A 142 -2.90 26.39 -1.11
C PRO A 142 -3.63 27.42 -1.97
N ILE A 143 -3.40 28.69 -1.69
CA ILE A 143 -4.02 29.83 -2.37
C ILE A 143 -3.02 30.36 -3.41
N ALA A 144 -3.29 30.11 -4.69
CA ALA A 144 -2.58 30.70 -5.81
C ALA A 144 -3.13 32.10 -6.18
N ASP A 145 -4.45 32.29 -6.09
CA ASP A 145 -5.11 33.59 -6.30
C ASP A 145 -5.92 34.01 -5.06
N PRO A 146 -5.37 34.90 -4.21
CA PRO A 146 -6.05 35.37 -3.00
C PRO A 146 -7.34 36.14 -3.27
N ALA A 147 -7.46 36.83 -4.41
CA ALA A 147 -8.64 37.63 -4.71
C ALA A 147 -9.82 36.73 -5.11
N GLU A 148 -9.57 35.75 -5.97
CA GLU A 148 -10.57 34.73 -6.31
C GLU A 148 -10.91 33.87 -5.07
N ALA A 149 -9.91 33.43 -4.29
CA ALA A 149 -10.17 32.66 -3.06
C ALA A 149 -11.11 33.42 -2.10
N GLN A 150 -10.86 34.71 -1.87
CA GLN A 150 -11.71 35.53 -1.02
C GLN A 150 -13.14 35.66 -1.58
N ALA A 151 -13.28 35.88 -2.89
CA ALA A 151 -14.58 36.02 -3.54
C ALA A 151 -15.39 34.72 -3.45
N ARG A 152 -14.78 33.57 -3.76
CA ARG A 152 -15.45 32.25 -3.70
C ARG A 152 -15.80 31.85 -2.28
N PHE A 153 -14.89 32.04 -1.34
CA PHE A 153 -15.12 31.69 0.07
C PHE A 153 -16.26 32.53 0.67
N SER A 154 -16.28 33.84 0.37
CA SER A 154 -17.35 34.73 0.83
C SER A 154 -18.71 34.33 0.25
N ALA A 155 -18.75 34.02 -1.05
CA ALA A 155 -19.96 33.52 -1.71
C ALA A 155 -20.43 32.18 -1.10
N GLN A 156 -19.51 31.31 -0.69
CA GLN A 156 -19.86 30.03 -0.06
C GLN A 156 -20.44 30.22 1.34
N ILE A 157 -19.87 31.11 2.16
CA ILE A 157 -20.40 31.46 3.49
C ILE A 157 -21.85 31.96 3.38
N GLU A 158 -22.11 32.84 2.41
CA GLU A 158 -23.45 33.37 2.15
C GLU A 158 -24.41 32.26 1.70
N ARG A 159 -23.96 31.38 0.79
CA ARG A 159 -24.74 30.25 0.25
C ARG A 159 -25.08 29.22 1.32
N SER A 160 -24.13 28.87 2.19
CA SER A 160 -24.29 27.83 3.20
C SER A 160 -25.05 28.30 4.44
N GLN A 161 -25.48 29.58 4.50
CA GLN A 161 -26.08 30.19 5.71
C GLN A 161 -25.23 29.89 6.95
N ALA A 162 -23.91 30.04 6.78
CA ALA A 162 -22.92 29.65 7.75
C ALA A 162 -23.20 30.21 9.15
N GLY A 163 -22.90 29.41 10.18
CA GLY A 163 -22.93 29.89 11.57
C GLY A 163 -21.94 31.02 11.81
N ALA A 164 -22.02 31.67 12.97
CA ALA A 164 -21.04 32.69 13.34
C ALA A 164 -19.62 32.10 13.40
N ALA A 165 -18.66 32.81 12.80
CA ALA A 165 -17.26 32.44 12.92
C ALA A 165 -16.82 32.43 14.39
N GLN A 166 -16.01 31.45 14.75
CA GLN A 166 -15.39 31.36 16.07
C GLN A 166 -13.92 31.78 15.96
N ASP A 167 -13.47 32.66 16.85
CA ASP A 167 -12.05 33.03 16.88
C ASP A 167 -11.24 32.00 17.66
N TYR A 168 -10.15 31.53 17.06
CA TYR A 168 -9.15 30.72 17.72
C TYR A 168 -7.76 31.33 17.52
N LYS A 169 -7.19 31.86 18.61
CA LYS A 169 -5.89 32.53 18.65
C LYS A 169 -5.76 33.67 17.62
N GLY A 170 -6.84 34.36 17.25
CA GLY A 170 -6.82 35.40 16.21
C GLY A 170 -6.93 34.86 14.78
N VAL A 171 -7.42 33.63 14.59
CA VAL A 171 -7.84 33.08 13.28
C VAL A 171 -9.31 32.73 13.38
N ALA A 172 -10.11 33.25 12.44
CA ALA A 172 -11.52 32.94 12.36
C ALA A 172 -11.72 31.55 11.75
N ILE A 173 -12.39 30.67 12.49
CA ILE A 173 -12.86 29.36 12.04
C ILE A 173 -14.33 29.49 11.67
N GLN A 174 -14.62 29.26 10.40
CA GLN A 174 -15.93 29.43 9.80
C GLN A 174 -16.61 28.07 9.64
N PRO A 175 -17.75 27.80 10.30
CA PRO A 175 -18.56 26.62 10.01
C PRO A 175 -19.29 26.79 8.67
N LEU A 176 -19.17 25.83 7.77
CA LEU A 176 -19.87 25.73 6.50
C LEU A 176 -20.87 24.58 6.61
N ALA A 177 -22.17 24.88 6.52
CA ALA A 177 -23.20 23.85 6.55
C ALA A 177 -23.22 23.09 5.22
N GLY A 178 -23.10 21.77 5.29
CA GLY A 178 -23.25 20.86 4.16
C GLY A 178 -24.67 20.31 4.02
N ALA A 179 -24.83 19.35 3.11
CA ALA A 179 -26.01 18.52 2.98
C ALA A 179 -26.18 17.61 4.20
N GLU A 180 -27.43 17.23 4.48
CA GLU A 180 -27.79 16.23 5.51
C GLU A 180 -27.26 16.52 6.93
N GLY A 181 -27.03 17.80 7.28
CA GLY A 181 -26.61 18.20 8.61
C GLY A 181 -25.10 18.05 8.88
N THR A 182 -24.30 17.74 7.86
CA THR A 182 -22.84 17.77 7.94
C THR A 182 -22.34 19.22 8.11
N THR A 183 -21.22 19.40 8.83
CA THR A 183 -20.59 20.71 9.00
C THR A 183 -19.10 20.59 8.72
N LEU A 184 -18.61 21.42 7.80
CA LEU A 184 -17.20 21.55 7.49
C LEU A 184 -16.67 22.84 8.13
N TYR A 185 -15.57 22.75 8.86
CA TYR A 185 -14.92 23.91 9.46
C TYR A 185 -13.77 24.36 8.57
N ALA A 186 -13.77 25.64 8.21
CA ALA A 186 -12.76 26.23 7.35
C ALA A 186 -12.05 27.39 8.03
N ALA A 187 -10.73 27.50 7.82
CA ALA A 187 -9.95 28.64 8.30
C ALA A 187 -8.89 29.04 7.26
N VAL A 188 -8.61 30.35 7.18
CA VAL A 188 -7.53 30.87 6.34
C VAL A 188 -6.28 31.08 7.22
N LEU A 189 -5.18 30.42 6.87
CA LEU A 189 -3.91 30.51 7.58
C LEU A 189 -2.97 31.45 6.83
N GLY A 190 -2.74 32.64 7.40
CA GLY A 190 -1.97 33.69 6.74
C GLY A 190 -2.69 34.20 5.49
N THR A 191 -2.00 34.20 4.35
CA THR A 191 -2.56 34.58 3.04
C THR A 191 -2.38 33.49 1.99
N GLU A 192 -1.93 32.30 2.39
CA GLU A 192 -1.38 31.30 1.48
C GLU A 192 -2.08 29.94 1.56
N LEU A 193 -2.84 29.67 2.64
CA LEU A 193 -3.46 28.36 2.87
C LEU A 193 -4.88 28.51 3.38
N VAL A 194 -5.79 27.68 2.87
CA VAL A 194 -7.09 27.37 3.48
C VAL A 194 -6.98 25.98 4.09
N VAL A 195 -7.49 25.80 5.31
CA VAL A 195 -7.60 24.49 5.94
C VAL A 195 -9.06 24.15 6.17
N LEU A 196 -9.42 22.90 5.89
CA LEU A 196 -10.78 22.38 6.02
C LEU A 196 -10.77 21.07 6.80
N SER A 197 -11.73 20.88 7.70
CA SER A 197 -11.92 19.61 8.39
C SER A 197 -13.37 19.43 8.82
N ASN A 198 -13.82 18.18 8.94
CA ASN A 198 -15.11 17.84 9.55
C ASN A 198 -15.11 18.00 11.08
N GLN A 199 -13.96 18.30 11.70
CA GLN A 199 -13.82 18.50 13.14
C GLN A 199 -13.21 19.87 13.45
N PHE A 200 -13.89 20.62 14.34
CA PHE A 200 -13.42 21.95 14.76
C PHE A 200 -12.03 21.89 15.42
N VAL A 201 -11.83 20.91 16.32
CA VAL A 201 -10.56 20.69 17.04
C VAL A 201 -9.41 20.41 16.07
N THR A 202 -9.67 19.77 14.94
CA THR A 202 -8.66 19.48 13.92
C THR A 202 -8.18 20.73 13.22
N VAL A 203 -9.08 21.70 12.99
CA VAL A 203 -8.71 23.03 12.50
C VAL A 203 -7.89 23.79 13.54
N GLU A 204 -8.23 23.73 14.83
CA GLU A 204 -7.44 24.34 15.91
C GLU A 204 -6.00 23.79 15.94
N ARG A 205 -5.84 22.47 15.83
CA ARG A 205 -4.53 21.81 15.79
C ARG A 205 -3.70 22.23 14.57
N SER A 206 -4.35 22.41 13.42
CA SER A 206 -3.68 22.92 12.21
C SER A 206 -3.22 24.38 12.40
N ILE A 207 -4.07 25.23 13.00
CA ILE A 207 -3.71 26.61 13.35
C ILE A 207 -2.52 26.63 14.31
N ASP A 208 -2.48 25.74 15.29
CA ASP A 208 -1.40 25.62 16.25
C ASP A 208 -0.08 25.20 15.60
N ALA A 209 -0.10 24.16 14.76
CA ALA A 209 1.04 23.74 13.95
C ALA A 209 1.60 24.91 13.11
N PHE A 210 0.71 25.62 12.41
CA PHE A 210 1.08 26.76 11.57
C PHE A 210 1.67 27.95 12.35
N LYS A 211 1.14 28.24 13.55
CA LYS A 211 1.57 29.39 14.38
C LYS A 211 2.84 29.15 15.22
N GLY A 212 3.59 28.09 14.95
CA GLY A 212 4.85 27.79 15.64
C GLY A 212 4.78 26.58 16.57
N GLY A 213 3.63 25.91 16.64
CA GLY A 213 3.52 24.59 17.24
C GLY A 213 4.28 23.52 16.47
N LYS A 214 4.27 22.30 16.99
CA LYS A 214 4.94 21.17 16.36
C LYS A 214 4.14 20.67 15.15
N SER A 215 4.85 20.46 14.06
CA SER A 215 4.29 20.12 12.75
C SER A 215 5.17 19.08 12.06
N LEU A 216 4.68 18.52 10.95
CA LEU A 216 5.46 17.57 10.16
C LEU A 216 6.82 18.14 9.72
N VAL A 217 6.94 19.45 9.45
CA VAL A 217 8.23 20.04 9.05
C VAL A 217 9.30 19.96 10.13
N ASP A 218 8.91 19.74 11.39
CA ASP A 218 9.81 19.61 12.53
C ASP A 218 10.30 18.16 12.74
N LEU A 219 9.74 17.19 12.01
CA LEU A 219 10.11 15.78 12.15
C LEU A 219 11.56 15.52 11.75
N PRO A 220 12.40 14.98 12.65
CA PRO A 220 13.77 14.66 12.35
C PRO A 220 13.89 13.67 11.19
N GLY A 221 14.58 14.07 10.13
CA GLY A 221 14.83 13.23 8.95
C GLY A 221 13.82 13.36 7.82
N LEU A 222 12.68 14.06 8.01
CA LEU A 222 11.65 14.22 6.97
C LEU A 222 12.20 14.92 5.72
N ASN A 223 12.73 16.15 5.88
CA ASN A 223 13.27 16.92 4.75
C ASN A 223 14.40 16.16 4.03
N ARG A 224 15.34 15.57 4.78
CA ARG A 224 16.44 14.77 4.21
C ARG A 224 15.90 13.59 3.39
N SER A 225 14.81 12.97 3.81
CA SER A 225 14.22 11.83 3.10
C SER A 225 13.52 12.26 1.81
N PHE A 226 12.79 13.39 1.81
CA PHE A 226 12.25 13.98 0.57
C PHE A 226 13.33 14.47 -0.39
N GLU A 227 14.48 14.92 0.11
CA GLU A 227 15.61 15.31 -0.75
C GLU A 227 16.16 14.16 -1.61
N GLN A 228 15.98 12.90 -1.17
CA GLN A 228 16.35 11.71 -1.93
C GLN A 228 15.36 11.36 -3.05
N LEU A 229 14.20 12.04 -3.08
CA LEU A 229 13.11 11.87 -4.05
C LEU A 229 13.07 13.01 -5.09
N LYS A 230 14.11 13.86 -5.16
CA LYS A 230 14.16 15.00 -6.09
C LYS A 230 14.18 14.53 -7.55
N GLY A 231 13.43 15.24 -8.41
CA GLY A 231 13.54 15.12 -9.87
C GLY A 231 12.24 14.89 -10.64
N SER A 232 11.10 14.74 -9.96
CA SER A 232 9.83 14.42 -10.60
C SER A 232 8.72 15.42 -10.22
N ALA A 233 8.00 15.91 -11.24
CA ALA A 233 6.69 16.51 -11.06
C ALA A 233 5.75 15.37 -10.67
N ALA A 234 5.64 15.15 -9.36
CA ALA A 234 4.91 14.03 -8.80
C ALA A 234 3.42 14.34 -8.82
N PHE A 235 2.63 13.40 -9.31
CA PHE A 235 1.18 13.44 -9.18
C PHE A 235 0.75 13.45 -7.71
N SER A 236 1.52 12.74 -6.86
CA SER A 236 1.32 12.78 -5.42
C SER A 236 2.62 12.68 -4.65
N ARG A 237 2.69 13.34 -3.50
CA ARG A 237 3.72 13.12 -2.49
C ARG A 237 3.08 12.73 -1.18
N PHE A 238 3.73 11.90 -0.38
CA PHE A 238 3.15 11.48 0.89
C PHE A 238 4.17 11.29 2.00
N TYR A 239 3.63 11.28 3.21
CA TYR A 239 4.27 10.89 4.46
C TYR A 239 3.37 9.88 5.17
N ILE A 240 3.98 8.86 5.77
CA ILE A 240 3.32 7.86 6.62
C ILE A 240 4.16 7.68 7.88
N ASN A 241 3.50 7.77 9.03
CA ASN A 241 4.00 7.29 10.31
C ASN A 241 3.77 5.78 10.37
N VAL A 242 4.82 4.98 10.16
CA VAL A 242 4.69 3.54 9.97
C VAL A 242 4.10 2.85 11.22
N PRO A 243 4.59 3.09 12.45
CA PRO A 243 3.98 2.52 13.66
C PRO A 243 2.49 2.83 13.80
N SER A 244 2.09 4.10 13.63
CA SER A 244 0.69 4.50 13.76
C SER A 244 -0.18 3.87 12.66
N ALA A 245 0.30 3.86 11.42
CA ALA A 245 -0.43 3.26 10.31
C ALA A 245 -0.59 1.74 10.46
N VAL A 246 0.45 1.03 10.91
CA VAL A 246 0.37 -0.42 11.18
C VAL A 246 -0.62 -0.71 12.31
N GLN A 247 -0.67 0.11 13.36
CA GLN A 247 -1.66 -0.05 14.43
C GLN A 247 -3.10 0.15 13.93
N THR A 248 -3.34 1.18 13.12
CA THR A 248 -4.65 1.40 12.47
C THR A 248 -5.03 0.26 11.52
N LEU A 249 -4.07 -0.31 10.79
CA LEU A 249 -4.31 -1.48 9.95
C LEU A 249 -4.58 -2.74 10.78
N ALA A 250 -3.88 -2.92 11.89
CA ALA A 250 -4.04 -4.07 12.77
C ALA A 250 -5.42 -4.15 13.41
N SER A 251 -5.99 -3.00 13.78
CA SER A 251 -7.35 -2.92 14.36
C SER A 251 -8.46 -3.19 13.35
N THR A 252 -8.14 -3.20 12.05
CA THR A 252 -9.12 -3.26 10.95
C THR A 252 -8.96 -4.46 10.03
N SER A 253 -7.83 -5.16 10.12
CA SER A 253 -7.51 -6.29 9.24
C SER A 253 -8.29 -7.55 9.62
N GLN A 254 -8.83 -8.24 8.61
CA GLN A 254 -9.26 -9.62 8.71
C GLN A 254 -8.46 -10.49 7.70
N PRO A 255 -7.69 -11.50 8.16
CA PRO A 255 -7.46 -11.88 9.56
C PRO A 255 -6.62 -10.84 10.34
N LEU A 256 -6.76 -10.82 11.67
CA LEU A 256 -5.96 -9.94 12.53
C LEU A 256 -4.46 -10.25 12.36
N LEU A 257 -3.65 -9.20 12.35
CA LEU A 257 -2.21 -9.33 12.31
C LEU A 257 -1.69 -9.98 13.61
N PRO A 258 -0.77 -10.98 13.54
CA PRO A 258 -0.17 -11.59 14.72
C PRO A 258 0.50 -10.55 15.62
N PRO A 259 0.34 -10.62 16.97
CA PRO A 259 0.97 -9.67 17.89
C PRO A 259 2.49 -9.56 17.71
N ALA A 260 3.17 -10.66 17.40
CA ALA A 260 4.61 -10.67 17.13
C ALA A 260 5.00 -9.73 15.96
N GLN A 261 4.18 -9.66 14.90
CA GLN A 261 4.41 -8.73 13.79
C GLN A 261 4.11 -7.29 14.18
N LEU A 262 3.19 -7.03 15.12
CA LEU A 262 2.90 -5.68 15.59
C LEU A 262 4.02 -5.12 16.48
N GLU A 263 4.59 -5.97 17.34
CA GLU A 263 5.75 -5.60 18.18
C GLU A 263 6.95 -5.15 17.33
N THR A 264 7.14 -5.79 16.17
CA THR A 264 8.16 -5.44 15.19
C THR A 264 8.06 -3.99 14.69
N PHE A 265 6.84 -3.46 14.52
CA PHE A 265 6.61 -2.12 13.96
C PHE A 265 6.42 -1.02 15.01
N LYS A 266 6.72 -1.29 16.29
CA LYS A 266 6.70 -0.25 17.34
C LYS A 266 7.85 0.76 17.23
N THR A 267 8.89 0.43 16.48
CA THR A 267 10.04 1.32 16.35
C THR A 267 9.66 2.53 15.51
N ASP A 268 9.86 3.73 16.06
CA ASP A 268 9.63 4.99 15.35
C ASP A 268 10.30 4.96 13.97
N ARG A 269 9.48 5.05 12.92
CA ARG A 269 9.90 4.96 11.53
C ARG A 269 8.97 5.80 10.68
N GLY A 270 9.57 6.65 9.87
CA GLY A 270 8.85 7.40 8.86
C GLY A 270 9.03 6.78 7.48
N LEU A 271 8.01 6.95 6.64
CA LEU A 271 8.07 6.66 5.21
C LEU A 271 7.60 7.91 4.45
N VAL A 272 8.38 8.37 3.49
CA VAL A 272 7.94 9.38 2.52
C VAL A 272 7.95 8.79 1.14
N GLY A 273 7.13 9.32 0.23
CA GLY A 273 7.19 8.91 -1.15
C GLY A 273 6.63 9.90 -2.13
N ALA A 274 6.83 9.59 -3.40
CA ALA A 274 6.34 10.32 -4.56
C ALA A 274 5.76 9.32 -5.58
N ILE A 275 4.57 9.63 -6.09
CA ILE A 275 3.86 8.87 -7.11
C ILE A 275 3.93 9.64 -8.43
N ASN A 276 4.41 8.97 -9.47
CA ASN A 276 4.57 9.51 -10.81
C ASN A 276 3.75 8.72 -11.82
N LEU A 277 3.03 9.44 -12.68
CA LEU A 277 2.28 8.83 -13.78
C LEU A 277 3.19 8.71 -15.00
N GLU A 278 3.52 7.47 -15.38
CA GLU A 278 4.37 7.20 -16.54
C GLU A 278 3.57 6.75 -17.75
N ALA A 279 4.23 6.49 -18.88
CA ALA A 279 3.49 6.09 -20.08
C ALA A 279 2.88 4.69 -19.88
N ARG A 280 3.63 3.77 -19.28
CA ARG A 280 3.27 2.35 -19.19
C ARG A 280 2.77 1.93 -17.81
N GLY A 281 2.45 2.88 -16.93
CA GLY A 281 1.98 2.58 -15.59
C GLY A 281 2.27 3.69 -14.58
N VAL A 282 2.34 3.29 -13.31
CA VAL A 282 2.56 4.18 -12.16
C VAL A 282 3.88 3.81 -11.48
N ARG A 283 4.72 4.81 -11.23
CA ARG A 283 5.94 4.68 -10.42
C ARG A 283 5.69 5.23 -9.03
N LEU A 284 6.14 4.49 -8.03
CA LEU A 284 6.23 4.92 -6.65
C LEU A 284 7.70 4.90 -6.22
N GLU A 285 8.24 6.05 -5.83
CA GLU A 285 9.55 6.16 -5.19
C GLU A 285 9.32 6.48 -3.72
N SER A 286 9.90 5.71 -2.81
CA SER A 286 9.74 5.96 -1.37
C SER A 286 11.03 5.79 -0.60
N VAL A 287 11.14 6.49 0.52
CA VAL A 287 12.29 6.43 1.43
C VAL A 287 11.77 6.22 2.83
N SER A 288 12.13 5.07 3.40
CA SER A 288 11.93 4.77 4.81
C SER A 288 13.16 5.28 5.58
N TRP A 289 12.94 5.93 6.72
CA TRP A 289 14.04 6.32 7.61
C TRP A 289 13.79 5.98 9.07
N LEU A 290 14.89 5.78 9.78
CA LEU A 290 14.93 5.67 11.24
C LEU A 290 15.31 7.03 11.84
N PRO A 291 14.60 7.54 12.86
CA PRO A 291 14.96 8.77 13.55
C PRO A 291 16.36 8.70 14.18
N PRO A 292 16.99 9.86 14.43
CA PRO A 292 18.22 9.92 15.21
C PRO A 292 17.99 9.38 16.63
N GLY A 293 18.90 8.54 17.12
CA GLY A 293 18.86 8.02 18.49
C GLY A 293 18.32 6.58 18.62
N THR A 294 17.84 5.98 17.52
CA THR A 294 17.53 4.55 17.47
C THR A 294 18.80 3.72 17.26
N ASP A 295 18.98 2.63 18.00
CA ASP A 295 20.11 1.70 17.84
C ASP A 295 20.01 0.80 16.61
N GLN A 296 18.84 0.76 15.98
CA GLN A 296 18.60 0.02 14.74
C GLN A 296 19.27 0.69 13.55
N THR A 297 19.76 -0.14 12.62
CA THR A 297 20.33 0.30 11.35
C THR A 297 19.85 -0.58 10.21
N PHE A 298 19.88 -0.05 8.99
CA PHE A 298 19.62 -0.83 7.79
C PHE A 298 20.91 -1.46 7.25
N PRO A 299 20.85 -2.72 6.79
CA PRO A 299 21.92 -3.38 6.06
C PRO A 299 22.48 -2.57 4.89
N GLN A 300 23.81 -2.56 4.73
CA GLN A 300 24.50 -1.91 3.62
C GLN A 300 25.00 -2.87 2.53
N ASP A 301 24.55 -4.13 2.53
CA ASP A 301 25.00 -5.13 1.55
C ASP A 301 24.27 -4.92 0.23
N ASN A 302 24.91 -4.17 -0.66
CA ASN A 302 24.43 -3.99 -2.02
C ASN A 302 25.11 -5.02 -2.93
N GLY A 303 24.53 -6.22 -3.02
CA GLY A 303 24.99 -7.29 -3.90
C GLY A 303 24.48 -7.11 -5.34
N THR A 304 25.33 -7.36 -6.34
CA THR A 304 24.91 -7.32 -7.75
C THR A 304 23.98 -8.50 -8.07
N THR A 305 22.83 -8.25 -8.70
CA THR A 305 21.79 -9.26 -9.02
C THR A 305 22.11 -10.12 -10.26
N GLN A 306 23.19 -10.92 -10.22
CA GLN A 306 23.58 -11.78 -11.34
C GLN A 306 22.65 -12.98 -11.52
N LEU A 307 21.89 -13.37 -10.49
CA LEU A 307 20.96 -14.50 -10.54
C LEU A 307 19.78 -14.24 -11.49
N THR A 308 19.47 -12.99 -11.82
CA THR A 308 18.49 -12.63 -12.87
C THR A 308 18.84 -13.18 -14.25
N GLN A 309 20.12 -13.49 -14.51
CA GLN A 309 20.59 -14.09 -15.76
C GLN A 309 20.40 -15.61 -15.79
N ARG A 310 20.08 -16.22 -14.64
CA ARG A 310 19.98 -17.69 -14.46
C ARG A 310 18.56 -18.19 -14.30
N VAL A 311 17.62 -17.29 -14.08
CA VAL A 311 16.19 -17.59 -14.04
C VAL A 311 15.59 -17.41 -15.44
N PRO A 312 14.73 -18.32 -15.92
CA PRO A 312 14.02 -18.19 -17.19
C PRO A 312 13.19 -16.91 -17.31
N THR A 313 12.99 -16.43 -18.54
CA THR A 313 12.19 -15.23 -18.80
C THR A 313 10.70 -15.40 -18.45
N GLU A 314 10.23 -16.64 -18.35
CA GLU A 314 8.86 -17.04 -18.03
C GLU A 314 8.58 -17.13 -16.52
N ALA A 315 9.51 -16.67 -15.67
CA ALA A 315 9.27 -16.61 -14.23
C ALA A 315 7.99 -15.80 -13.94
N LEU A 316 7.11 -16.42 -13.16
CA LEU A 316 5.82 -15.88 -12.74
C LEU A 316 6.03 -14.92 -11.56
N LEU A 317 6.88 -15.33 -10.63
CA LEU A 317 7.32 -14.56 -9.48
C LEU A 317 8.83 -14.69 -9.37
N PHE A 318 9.52 -13.60 -9.02
CA PHE A 318 10.94 -13.61 -8.71
C PHE A 318 11.23 -12.67 -7.54
N ALA A 319 12.02 -13.12 -6.58
CA ALA A 319 12.54 -12.32 -5.48
C ALA A 319 14.03 -12.59 -5.34
N SER A 320 14.85 -11.59 -5.07
CA SER A 320 16.29 -11.76 -4.89
C SER A 320 16.85 -10.79 -3.87
N GLY A 321 18.00 -11.14 -3.30
CA GLY A 321 18.74 -10.26 -2.39
C GLY A 321 20.24 -10.53 -2.42
N GLY A 322 21.01 -9.57 -1.93
CA GLY A 322 22.48 -9.62 -1.97
C GLY A 322 23.15 -10.57 -0.97
N ASN A 323 22.46 -10.91 0.13
CA ASN A 323 22.99 -11.72 1.22
C ASN A 323 21.84 -12.47 1.92
N PHE A 324 21.74 -13.79 1.73
CA PHE A 324 20.65 -14.58 2.33
C PHE A 324 20.74 -14.65 3.85
N GLN A 325 21.95 -14.86 4.40
CA GLN A 325 22.13 -14.93 5.84
C GLN A 325 21.59 -13.67 6.52
N ARG A 326 21.99 -12.50 6.02
CA ARG A 326 21.53 -11.24 6.59
C ARG A 326 20.02 -11.03 6.40
N PHE A 327 19.50 -11.33 5.21
CA PHE A 327 18.06 -11.27 4.96
C PHE A 327 17.27 -12.08 6.00
N TRP A 328 17.75 -13.28 6.33
CA TRP A 328 17.12 -14.11 7.36
C TRP A 328 17.20 -13.51 8.76
N GLU A 329 18.37 -12.98 9.15
CA GLU A 329 18.57 -12.29 10.43
C GLU A 329 17.64 -11.07 10.56
N ASP A 330 17.50 -10.27 9.51
CA ASP A 330 16.62 -9.10 9.49
C ASP A 330 15.13 -9.47 9.55
N LEU A 331 14.75 -10.56 8.88
CA LEU A 331 13.39 -11.10 8.93
C LEU A 331 13.04 -11.55 10.36
N LYS A 332 13.93 -12.29 11.02
CA LYS A 332 13.77 -12.69 12.44
C LYS A 332 13.73 -11.51 13.39
N ALA A 333 14.58 -10.52 13.18
CA ALA A 333 14.64 -9.33 14.02
C ALA A 333 13.52 -8.31 13.72
N GLY A 334 12.76 -8.51 12.64
CA GLY A 334 11.69 -7.63 12.24
C GLY A 334 12.16 -6.26 11.68
N GLN A 335 13.42 -6.13 11.30
CA GLN A 335 13.98 -4.81 11.01
C GLN A 335 13.64 -4.26 9.63
N SER A 336 13.11 -5.08 8.72
CA SER A 336 12.78 -4.71 7.34
C SER A 336 11.27 -4.75 7.08
N LEU A 337 10.80 -4.12 5.99
CA LEU A 337 9.41 -4.29 5.55
C LEU A 337 9.09 -5.73 5.11
N ALA A 338 10.10 -6.59 4.92
CA ALA A 338 9.89 -8.00 4.61
C ALA A 338 9.23 -8.78 5.77
N SER A 339 9.24 -8.26 7.00
CA SER A 339 8.48 -8.84 8.12
C SER A 339 6.96 -8.72 7.97
N LEU A 340 6.47 -7.94 6.99
CA LEU A 340 5.06 -7.94 6.58
C LEU A 340 4.70 -9.15 5.70
N LEU A 341 5.69 -9.90 5.20
CA LEU A 341 5.41 -11.13 4.46
C LEU A 341 4.77 -12.15 5.42
N PRO A 342 3.82 -12.98 4.95
CA PRO A 342 3.19 -14.03 5.75
C PRO A 342 4.13 -15.23 5.94
N ILE A 343 5.38 -14.96 6.33
CA ILE A 343 6.44 -15.95 6.55
C ILE A 343 6.80 -15.87 8.03
N ASP A 344 6.72 -17.01 8.70
CA ASP A 344 7.14 -17.14 10.09
C ASP A 344 8.52 -17.82 10.13
N PRO A 345 9.61 -17.06 10.38
CA PRO A 345 10.95 -17.59 10.33
C PRO A 345 11.21 -18.63 11.44
N GLU A 346 10.60 -18.48 12.62
CA GLU A 346 10.77 -19.44 13.72
C GLU A 346 10.10 -20.77 13.38
N ASN A 347 8.87 -20.73 12.88
CA ASN A 347 8.17 -21.95 12.44
C ASN A 347 8.91 -22.66 11.31
N LEU A 348 9.54 -21.91 10.39
CA LEU A 348 10.37 -22.49 9.34
C LEU A 348 11.64 -23.16 9.89
N SER A 349 12.37 -22.50 10.80
CA SER A 349 13.55 -23.08 11.45
C SER A 349 13.19 -24.36 12.21
N VAL A 350 12.10 -24.34 12.99
CA VAL A 350 11.62 -25.53 13.72
C VAL A 350 11.19 -26.64 12.77
N SER A 351 10.50 -26.30 11.67
CA SER A 351 10.04 -27.29 10.69
C SER A 351 11.21 -27.96 9.96
N LEU A 352 12.25 -27.18 9.60
CA LEU A 352 13.48 -27.70 8.99
C LEU A 352 14.17 -28.69 9.94
N GLN A 353 14.31 -28.32 11.21
CA GLN A 353 14.94 -29.16 12.23
C GLN A 353 14.13 -30.44 12.48
N ALA A 354 12.81 -30.35 12.58
CA ALA A 354 11.96 -31.51 12.77
C ALA A 354 12.05 -32.48 11.57
N ALA A 355 12.04 -31.95 10.34
CA ALA A 355 12.10 -32.74 9.12
C ALA A 355 13.48 -33.40 8.91
N THR A 356 14.54 -32.61 9.03
CA THR A 356 15.88 -33.02 8.57
C THR A 356 16.88 -33.30 9.70
N GLY A 357 16.63 -32.79 10.91
CA GLY A 357 17.61 -32.76 11.99
C GLY A 357 18.64 -31.64 11.87
N LEU A 358 18.66 -30.90 10.75
CA LEU A 358 19.53 -29.75 10.52
C LEU A 358 18.86 -28.46 11.00
N THR A 359 19.67 -27.53 11.48
CA THR A 359 19.21 -26.20 11.87
C THR A 359 19.62 -25.18 10.81
N LEU A 360 18.80 -24.14 10.63
CA LEU A 360 19.14 -23.12 9.66
C LEU A 360 20.42 -22.38 10.12
N GLU A 361 20.47 -22.03 11.40
CA GLU A 361 21.52 -21.23 12.02
C GLU A 361 22.90 -21.89 11.96
N GLU A 362 23.00 -23.20 12.21
CA GLU A 362 24.29 -23.89 12.25
C GLU A 362 24.66 -24.52 10.90
N ASP A 363 23.68 -25.03 10.14
CA ASP A 363 23.95 -25.87 8.98
C ASP A 363 23.74 -25.17 7.62
N LEU A 364 22.95 -24.08 7.55
CA LEU A 364 22.63 -23.38 6.29
C LEU A 364 23.16 -21.94 6.22
N LEU A 365 22.92 -21.12 7.26
CA LEU A 365 23.32 -19.71 7.25
C LEU A 365 24.82 -19.50 7.04
N PRO A 366 25.75 -20.29 7.64
CA PRO A 366 27.18 -19.99 7.57
C PRO A 366 27.76 -19.95 6.15
N TRP A 367 27.20 -20.71 5.20
CA TRP A 367 27.67 -20.76 3.81
C TRP A 367 26.78 -19.97 2.83
N THR A 368 25.76 -19.25 3.30
CA THR A 368 24.81 -18.51 2.45
C THR A 368 25.00 -16.99 2.54
N GLN A 369 26.23 -16.52 2.78
CA GLN A 369 26.59 -15.09 2.84
C GLN A 369 26.69 -14.43 1.45
N GLY A 370 25.92 -14.90 0.48
CA GLY A 370 25.96 -14.45 -0.90
C GLY A 370 24.58 -14.13 -1.45
N GLU A 371 24.57 -13.74 -2.73
CA GLU A 371 23.35 -13.44 -3.48
C GLU A 371 22.40 -14.65 -3.45
N PHE A 372 21.11 -14.40 -3.29
CA PHE A 372 20.08 -15.42 -3.41
C PHE A 372 18.95 -14.98 -4.31
N ALA A 373 18.24 -15.97 -4.85
CA ALA A 373 17.01 -15.76 -5.60
C ALA A 373 15.99 -16.86 -5.30
N LEU A 374 14.73 -16.47 -5.25
CA LEU A 374 13.56 -17.33 -5.18
C LEU A 374 12.72 -17.05 -6.42
N GLY A 375 12.24 -18.09 -7.09
CA GLY A 375 11.39 -17.95 -8.26
C GLY A 375 10.29 -18.99 -8.29
N ILE A 376 9.11 -18.57 -8.72
CA ILE A 376 8.03 -19.47 -9.14
C ILE A 376 7.99 -19.41 -10.66
N LEU A 377 8.15 -20.56 -11.31
CA LEU A 377 8.16 -20.69 -12.75
C LEU A 377 6.79 -21.15 -13.27
N ALA A 378 6.57 -20.97 -14.57
CA ALA A 378 5.49 -21.67 -15.24
C ALA A 378 5.79 -23.18 -15.23
N PRO A 379 4.83 -24.03 -14.81
CA PRO A 379 4.97 -25.47 -14.95
C PRO A 379 5.31 -25.87 -16.39
N PRO A 380 6.14 -26.91 -16.61
CA PRO A 380 6.34 -27.46 -17.93
C PRO A 380 4.99 -27.90 -18.51
N GLN A 381 4.68 -27.51 -19.74
CA GLN A 381 3.46 -27.98 -20.40
C GLN A 381 3.53 -29.50 -20.63
N ALA A 382 2.37 -30.16 -20.59
CA ALA A 382 2.27 -31.59 -20.91
C ALA A 382 2.91 -31.86 -22.28
N SER A 383 3.72 -32.93 -22.34
CA SER A 383 4.45 -33.28 -23.56
C SER A 383 3.46 -33.53 -24.70
N ALA A 384 3.76 -33.04 -25.90
CA ALA A 384 2.94 -33.25 -27.11
C ALA A 384 2.72 -34.74 -27.45
N ALA A 385 3.48 -35.65 -26.83
CA ALA A 385 3.34 -37.10 -26.94
C ALA A 385 2.16 -37.68 -26.14
N THR A 386 1.61 -36.95 -25.16
CA THR A 386 0.46 -37.36 -24.33
C THR A 386 -0.54 -36.20 -24.16
N PRO A 387 -1.20 -35.76 -25.24
CA PRO A 387 -2.10 -34.60 -25.21
C PRO A 387 -3.38 -34.81 -24.36
N ASP A 388 -3.77 -36.06 -24.10
CA ASP A 388 -5.00 -36.40 -23.36
C ASP A 388 -4.77 -36.57 -21.84
N GLN A 389 -3.54 -36.42 -21.33
CA GLN A 389 -3.28 -36.42 -19.89
C GLN A 389 -3.34 -34.99 -19.37
N GLU A 390 -4.30 -34.73 -18.47
CA GLU A 390 -4.34 -33.49 -17.70
C GLU A 390 -2.98 -33.28 -17.00
N ALA A 391 -2.37 -32.11 -17.24
CA ALA A 391 -1.09 -31.77 -16.62
C ALA A 391 -1.26 -31.77 -15.10
N LEU A 392 -0.50 -32.60 -14.39
CA LEU A 392 -0.58 -32.66 -12.93
C LEU A 392 -0.20 -31.31 -12.31
N PRO A 393 -0.83 -30.93 -11.18
CA PRO A 393 -0.44 -29.73 -10.45
C PRO A 393 1.05 -29.77 -10.07
N ASN A 394 1.76 -28.69 -10.37
CA ASN A 394 3.21 -28.60 -10.17
C ASN A 394 3.56 -27.30 -9.40
N PRO A 395 4.27 -27.38 -8.26
CA PRO A 395 4.63 -26.20 -7.48
C PRO A 395 5.66 -25.29 -8.17
N ALA A 396 6.47 -25.82 -9.08
CA ALA A 396 7.41 -25.08 -9.93
C ALA A 396 8.29 -24.04 -9.21
N LEU A 397 8.81 -24.37 -8.02
CA LEU A 397 9.63 -23.47 -7.21
C LEU A 397 11.11 -23.67 -7.49
N VAL A 398 11.88 -22.59 -7.50
CA VAL A 398 13.34 -22.59 -7.56
C VAL A 398 13.91 -21.65 -6.51
N LEU A 399 14.86 -22.16 -5.73
CA LEU A 399 15.75 -21.38 -4.88
C LEU A 399 17.17 -21.44 -5.46
N MET A 400 17.86 -20.32 -5.51
CA MET A 400 19.27 -20.23 -5.87
C MET A 400 20.03 -19.53 -4.76
N LEU A 401 21.15 -20.10 -4.35
CA LEU A 401 22.02 -19.57 -3.30
C LEU A 401 23.45 -19.52 -3.84
N LYS A 402 24.07 -18.35 -3.79
CA LYS A 402 25.51 -18.22 -3.99
C LYS A 402 26.23 -18.61 -2.71
N ALA A 403 26.93 -19.74 -2.74
CA ALA A 403 27.65 -20.25 -1.59
C ALA A 403 28.89 -19.40 -1.30
N SER A 404 29.03 -18.94 -0.06
CA SER A 404 30.27 -18.32 0.44
C SER A 404 31.33 -19.36 0.82
N ASP A 405 30.90 -20.57 1.20
CA ASP A 405 31.73 -21.75 1.42
C ASP A 405 31.11 -22.96 0.73
N ARG A 406 31.63 -23.29 -0.46
CA ARG A 406 31.16 -24.44 -1.24
C ARG A 406 31.32 -25.78 -0.53
N LYS A 407 32.38 -25.96 0.24
CA LYS A 407 32.66 -27.23 0.91
C LYS A 407 31.66 -27.46 2.04
N ALA A 408 31.35 -26.41 2.80
CA ALA A 408 30.28 -26.45 3.80
C ALA A 408 28.94 -26.77 3.14
N ALA A 409 28.58 -26.10 2.05
CA ALA A 409 27.36 -26.37 1.30
C ALA A 409 27.26 -27.83 0.79
N GLU A 410 28.35 -28.36 0.21
CA GLU A 410 28.41 -29.76 -0.24
C GLU A 410 28.23 -30.75 0.92
N THR A 411 28.74 -30.41 2.11
CA THR A 411 28.57 -31.22 3.33
C THR A 411 27.10 -31.23 3.77
N THR A 412 26.45 -30.05 3.82
CA THR A 412 25.02 -29.93 4.16
C THR A 412 24.14 -30.68 3.16
N LEU A 413 24.42 -30.57 1.86
CA LEU A 413 23.68 -31.29 0.81
C LEU A 413 23.86 -32.81 0.91
N ALA A 414 25.03 -33.29 1.31
CA ALA A 414 25.26 -34.71 1.56
C ALA A 414 24.46 -35.24 2.76
N GLN A 415 24.39 -34.46 3.84
CA GLN A 415 23.53 -34.79 5.00
C GLN A 415 22.05 -34.83 4.60
N LEU A 416 21.60 -33.88 3.77
CA LEU A 416 20.24 -33.89 3.23
C LEU A 416 19.98 -35.13 2.38
N ASN A 417 20.92 -35.57 1.54
CA ASN A 417 20.78 -36.82 0.80
C ASN A 417 20.56 -38.02 1.73
N GLU A 418 21.36 -38.12 2.79
CA GLU A 418 21.23 -39.20 3.78
C GLU A 418 19.85 -39.17 4.45
N VAL A 419 19.35 -37.99 4.84
CA VAL A 419 18.00 -37.83 5.41
C VAL A 419 16.93 -38.30 4.41
N MET A 420 17.01 -37.83 3.16
CA MET A 420 16.02 -38.17 2.14
C MET A 420 15.97 -39.67 1.84
N GLU A 421 17.13 -40.32 1.75
CA GLU A 421 17.25 -41.76 1.51
C GLU A 421 16.84 -42.60 2.73
N THR A 422 17.30 -42.23 3.93
CA THR A 422 17.16 -43.08 5.12
C THR A 422 15.85 -42.84 5.88
N ARG A 423 15.44 -41.59 6.07
CA ARG A 423 14.23 -41.25 6.82
C ARG A 423 12.99 -41.32 5.94
N TYR A 424 13.08 -40.75 4.74
CA TYR A 424 11.94 -40.61 3.84
C TYR A 424 11.86 -41.67 2.72
N ARG A 425 12.93 -42.48 2.55
CA ARG A 425 13.01 -43.53 1.52
C ARG A 425 12.92 -43.01 0.09
N TYR A 426 13.33 -41.77 -0.15
CA TYR A 426 13.38 -41.20 -1.49
C TYR A 426 14.52 -41.86 -2.28
N ALA A 427 14.32 -42.03 -3.57
CA ALA A 427 15.41 -42.39 -4.47
C ALA A 427 16.27 -41.15 -4.71
N VAL A 428 17.57 -41.24 -4.41
CA VAL A 428 18.55 -40.18 -4.64
C VAL A 428 19.39 -40.55 -5.85
N ASN A 429 19.22 -39.83 -6.95
CA ASN A 429 19.91 -40.13 -8.21
C ASN A 429 20.57 -38.88 -8.77
N THR A 430 21.84 -38.98 -9.15
CA THR A 430 22.55 -37.90 -9.84
C THR A 430 22.61 -38.18 -11.33
N ALA A 431 22.23 -37.20 -12.14
CA ALA A 431 22.26 -37.23 -13.59
C ALA A 431 23.02 -36.02 -14.15
N ASP A 432 23.70 -36.21 -15.28
CA ASP A 432 24.28 -35.10 -16.03
C ASP A 432 23.23 -34.49 -16.98
N LEU A 433 22.93 -33.22 -16.78
CA LEU A 433 22.07 -32.42 -17.64
C LEU A 433 22.92 -31.45 -18.45
N LYS A 434 23.47 -31.95 -19.56
CA LYS A 434 24.28 -31.17 -20.51
C LYS A 434 25.48 -30.49 -19.84
N GLY A 435 26.23 -31.23 -19.04
CA GLY A 435 27.41 -30.76 -18.32
C GLY A 435 27.14 -30.16 -16.94
N VAL A 436 25.89 -30.21 -16.46
CA VAL A 436 25.53 -29.84 -15.08
C VAL A 436 25.11 -31.10 -14.34
N ALA A 437 25.85 -31.47 -13.29
CA ALA A 437 25.46 -32.56 -12.41
C ALA A 437 24.27 -32.13 -11.53
N VAL A 438 23.16 -32.85 -11.64
CA VAL A 438 21.93 -32.59 -10.91
C VAL A 438 21.52 -33.83 -10.14
N THR A 439 21.36 -33.69 -8.82
CA THR A 439 20.85 -34.73 -7.94
C THR A 439 19.36 -34.54 -7.76
N ARG A 440 18.59 -35.61 -7.98
CA ARG A 440 17.14 -35.66 -7.83
C ARG A 440 16.75 -36.54 -6.65
N TRP A 441 15.84 -36.04 -5.83
CA TRP A 441 15.13 -36.78 -4.79
C TRP A 441 13.73 -37.09 -5.30
N THR A 442 13.45 -38.37 -5.53
CA THR A 442 12.15 -38.83 -6.03
C THR A 442 11.42 -39.60 -4.94
N SER A 443 10.20 -39.17 -4.60
CA SER A 443 9.40 -39.85 -3.57
C SER A 443 8.99 -41.27 -4.04
N PRO A 444 8.80 -42.23 -3.11
CA PRO A 444 8.39 -43.61 -3.45
C PRO A 444 7.11 -43.70 -4.30
N PHE A 445 6.21 -42.73 -4.16
CA PHE A 445 4.93 -42.65 -4.88
C PHE A 445 4.98 -41.72 -6.09
N GLN A 446 6.16 -41.21 -6.47
CA GLN A 446 6.39 -40.27 -7.58
C GLN A 446 5.52 -39.00 -7.53
N SER A 447 5.01 -38.65 -6.35
CA SER A 447 4.13 -37.49 -6.15
C SER A 447 4.87 -36.16 -6.04
N LEU A 448 6.18 -36.21 -5.72
CA LEU A 448 7.00 -35.03 -5.51
C LEU A 448 8.43 -35.31 -5.96
N ALA A 449 8.94 -34.43 -6.83
CA ALA A 449 10.32 -34.41 -7.24
C ALA A 449 10.98 -33.13 -6.70
N MET A 450 12.12 -33.30 -6.03
CA MET A 450 13.03 -32.22 -5.70
C MET A 450 14.35 -32.48 -6.39
N SER A 451 15.08 -31.42 -6.72
CA SER A 451 16.43 -31.57 -7.24
C SER A 451 17.31 -30.42 -6.86
N TYR A 452 18.61 -30.66 -6.81
CA TYR A 452 19.60 -29.61 -6.64
C TYR A 452 20.80 -29.86 -7.54
N GLY A 453 21.53 -28.79 -7.86
CA GLY A 453 22.74 -28.88 -8.67
C GLY A 453 23.59 -27.62 -8.59
N TRP A 454 24.83 -27.73 -9.07
CA TRP A 454 25.80 -26.64 -9.07
C TRP A 454 25.87 -25.99 -10.44
N LEU A 455 25.62 -24.68 -10.47
CA LEU A 455 25.87 -23.82 -11.62
C LEU A 455 27.24 -23.13 -11.48
N GLU A 456 27.71 -22.52 -12.56
CA GLU A 456 28.97 -21.77 -12.57
C GLU A 456 28.98 -20.65 -11.50
N GLY A 457 30.13 -20.34 -10.89
CA GLY A 457 30.25 -19.25 -9.91
C GLY A 457 29.71 -19.59 -8.52
N ASP A 458 29.80 -20.87 -8.13
CA ASP A 458 29.41 -21.40 -6.81
C ASP A 458 27.95 -21.11 -6.44
N VAL A 459 27.07 -21.18 -7.44
CA VAL A 459 25.63 -21.07 -7.25
C VAL A 459 25.03 -22.47 -7.18
N VAL A 460 24.45 -22.83 -6.04
CA VAL A 460 23.59 -24.01 -5.94
C VAL A 460 22.16 -23.60 -6.25
N PHE A 461 21.47 -24.39 -7.07
CA PHE A 461 20.02 -24.29 -7.20
C PHE A 461 19.36 -25.47 -6.50
N LEU A 462 18.18 -25.23 -5.93
CA LEU A 462 17.24 -26.23 -5.43
C LEU A 462 15.91 -25.98 -6.14
N SER A 463 15.28 -27.02 -6.66
CA SER A 463 13.99 -26.94 -7.33
C SER A 463 13.00 -27.93 -6.73
N LEU A 464 11.74 -27.52 -6.70
CA LEU A 464 10.60 -28.33 -6.27
C LEU A 464 9.60 -28.39 -7.42
N GLY A 465 9.23 -29.61 -7.81
CA GLY A 465 8.36 -29.87 -8.94
C GLY A 465 9.06 -30.69 -10.02
N GLU A 466 8.28 -31.44 -10.79
CA GLU A 466 8.80 -32.28 -11.87
C GLU A 466 9.27 -31.43 -13.06
N GLY A 467 10.47 -31.71 -13.57
CA GLY A 467 11.01 -31.13 -14.80
C GLY A 467 11.55 -29.70 -14.66
N ILE A 468 11.46 -29.10 -13.48
CA ILE A 468 11.86 -27.72 -13.20
C ILE A 468 13.36 -27.51 -13.33
N GLU A 469 14.16 -28.50 -12.97
CA GLU A 469 15.62 -28.49 -13.13
C GLU A 469 16.06 -28.26 -14.57
N SER A 470 15.25 -28.69 -15.55
CA SER A 470 15.57 -28.52 -16.98
C SER A 470 15.38 -27.09 -17.47
N ALA A 471 14.63 -26.26 -16.74
CA ALA A 471 14.49 -24.84 -16.99
C ALA A 471 15.68 -24.03 -16.45
N ILE A 472 16.41 -24.58 -15.48
CA ILE A 472 17.53 -23.92 -14.80
C ILE A 472 18.90 -24.42 -15.30
N ALA A 473 19.00 -25.73 -15.56
CA ALA A 473 20.24 -26.42 -15.90
C ALA A 473 20.10 -27.18 -17.24
N PRO A 474 20.91 -26.82 -18.27
CA PRO A 474 21.89 -25.74 -18.31
C PRO A 474 21.23 -24.35 -18.35
N LEU A 475 22.03 -23.27 -18.31
CA LEU A 475 21.53 -21.88 -18.29
C LEU A 475 20.40 -21.64 -19.32
N PRO A 476 19.35 -20.91 -18.94
CA PRO A 476 18.22 -20.63 -19.83
C PRO A 476 18.68 -19.78 -21.02
N ARG A 477 18.11 -20.06 -22.20
CA ARG A 477 18.41 -19.30 -23.43
C ARG A 477 17.94 -17.85 -23.34
N GLN A 478 16.79 -17.64 -22.71
CA GLN A 478 16.22 -16.33 -22.42
C GLN A 478 16.09 -16.21 -20.91
N SER A 479 16.84 -15.28 -20.33
CA SER A 479 16.85 -15.05 -18.90
C SER A 479 15.86 -13.96 -18.50
N LEU A 480 15.45 -13.93 -17.23
CA LEU A 480 14.64 -12.88 -16.66
C LEU A 480 15.25 -11.48 -16.84
N ALA A 481 16.59 -11.37 -16.80
CA ALA A 481 17.30 -10.12 -17.09
C ALA A 481 17.00 -9.53 -18.50
N GLN A 482 16.52 -10.36 -19.44
CA GLN A 482 16.16 -9.96 -20.80
C GLN A 482 14.63 -9.74 -20.97
N ASN A 483 13.84 -10.06 -19.95
CA ASN A 483 12.40 -9.86 -19.97
C ASN A 483 12.08 -8.36 -19.97
N SER A 484 11.32 -7.90 -20.96
CA SER A 484 11.02 -6.47 -21.13
C SER A 484 10.17 -5.89 -20.00
N LEU A 485 9.27 -6.68 -19.42
CA LEU A 485 8.43 -6.27 -18.31
C LEU A 485 9.25 -6.16 -17.02
N PHE A 486 10.16 -7.11 -16.78
CA PHE A 486 11.13 -7.04 -15.68
C PHE A 486 12.03 -5.81 -15.81
N GLN A 487 12.57 -5.54 -17.01
CA GLN A 487 13.40 -4.36 -17.24
C GLN A 487 12.62 -3.05 -17.02
N LEU A 488 11.40 -2.97 -17.55
CA LEU A 488 10.51 -1.82 -17.36
C LEU A 488 10.28 -1.52 -15.89
N THR A 489 10.09 -2.56 -15.06
CA THR A 489 9.70 -2.39 -13.66
C THR A 489 10.88 -2.24 -12.69
N THR A 490 12.12 -2.58 -13.07
CA THR A 490 13.27 -2.63 -12.15
C THR A 490 14.46 -1.73 -12.51
N THR A 491 14.59 -1.26 -13.76
CA THR A 491 15.86 -0.65 -14.23
C THR A 491 16.08 0.83 -13.87
N GLN A 492 15.04 1.55 -13.44
CA GLN A 492 15.16 2.97 -13.11
C GLN A 492 15.63 3.24 -11.67
N ALA A 493 15.63 2.21 -10.82
CA ALA A 493 16.16 2.32 -9.46
C ALA A 493 17.67 2.59 -9.49
N PRO A 494 18.24 3.21 -8.43
CA PRO A 494 19.68 3.41 -8.32
C PRO A 494 20.47 2.12 -8.58
N ARG A 495 21.59 2.24 -9.31
CA ARG A 495 22.50 1.12 -9.60
C ARG A 495 23.36 0.83 -8.37
N VAL A 496 23.61 -0.46 -8.16
CA VAL A 496 24.01 -1.04 -6.87
C VAL A 496 22.82 -0.95 -5.90
N ASN A 497 22.04 -2.04 -5.83
CA ASN A 497 20.83 -2.16 -5.02
C ASN A 497 20.85 -3.49 -4.25
N ASN A 498 19.86 -3.69 -3.37
CA ASN A 498 19.84 -4.79 -2.40
C ASN A 498 19.05 -5.99 -2.90
N GLY A 499 18.44 -5.92 -4.09
CA GLY A 499 17.61 -6.98 -4.64
C GLY A 499 16.41 -6.48 -5.45
N HIS A 500 15.71 -7.43 -6.06
CA HIS A 500 14.51 -7.19 -6.85
C HIS A 500 13.39 -8.11 -6.39
N PHE A 501 12.17 -7.59 -6.42
CA PHE A 501 10.95 -8.37 -6.41
C PHE A 501 10.21 -8.11 -7.71
N PHE A 502 9.65 -9.15 -8.31
CA PHE A 502 8.96 -9.08 -9.58
C PHE A 502 7.79 -10.06 -9.62
N LEU A 503 6.65 -9.56 -10.10
CA LEU A 503 5.45 -10.32 -10.38
C LEU A 503 5.06 -10.12 -11.84
N ASN A 504 4.99 -11.22 -12.58
CA ASN A 504 4.52 -11.25 -13.95
C ASN A 504 3.05 -11.67 -14.00
N LEU A 505 2.16 -10.72 -13.67
CA LEU A 505 0.71 -10.97 -13.61
C LEU A 505 0.14 -11.39 -14.96
N LYS A 506 0.70 -10.89 -16.06
CA LYS A 506 0.37 -11.34 -17.41
C LYS A 506 0.63 -12.84 -17.59
N ALA A 507 1.83 -13.33 -17.24
CA ALA A 507 2.15 -14.75 -17.37
C ALA A 507 1.39 -15.60 -16.33
N MET A 508 1.14 -15.07 -15.12
CA MET A 508 0.37 -15.77 -14.08
C MET A 508 -1.08 -16.01 -14.50
N ALA A 509 -1.71 -15.06 -15.21
CA ALA A 509 -3.07 -15.23 -15.71
C ALA A 509 -3.19 -16.33 -16.78
N GLU A 510 -2.10 -16.65 -17.47
CA GLU A 510 -2.03 -17.71 -18.48
C GLU A 510 -1.56 -19.06 -17.89
N ALA A 511 -0.95 -19.03 -16.70
CA ALA A 511 -0.44 -20.21 -16.03
C ALA A 511 -1.58 -21.09 -15.51
N GLN A 512 -1.54 -22.38 -15.86
CA GLN A 512 -2.45 -23.39 -15.36
C GLN A 512 -1.71 -24.33 -14.40
N ASN A 513 -2.46 -24.93 -13.47
CA ASN A 513 -1.98 -26.02 -12.61
C ASN A 513 -0.77 -25.66 -11.71
N ASN A 514 -0.62 -24.38 -11.34
CA ASN A 514 0.36 -23.96 -10.34
C ASN A 514 -0.22 -24.07 -8.92
N LEU A 515 0.51 -24.72 -8.01
CA LEU A 515 0.07 -24.95 -6.62
C LEU A 515 0.41 -23.83 -5.64
N LEU A 516 1.41 -22.99 -5.95
CA LEU A 516 1.95 -21.98 -5.03
C LEU A 516 1.35 -20.60 -5.24
N LEU A 517 0.69 -20.36 -6.37
CA LEU A 517 0.10 -19.06 -6.66
C LEU A 517 -1.25 -18.92 -5.98
N PRO A 518 -1.47 -17.83 -5.21
CA PRO A 518 -2.80 -17.53 -4.70
C PRO A 518 -3.75 -17.20 -5.87
N PRO A 519 -5.07 -17.38 -5.69
CA PRO A 519 -6.04 -16.94 -6.68
C PRO A 519 -5.87 -15.44 -6.94
N LEU A 520 -5.74 -15.07 -8.20
CA LEU A 520 -5.62 -13.67 -8.58
C LEU A 520 -6.95 -12.94 -8.35
N PRO A 521 -6.94 -11.71 -7.81
CA PRO A 521 -8.16 -10.92 -7.67
C PRO A 521 -8.77 -10.66 -9.06
N GLN A 522 -10.06 -10.99 -9.18
CA GLN A 522 -10.87 -10.86 -10.40
C GLN A 522 -11.63 -9.52 -10.45
N ASP A 523 -11.84 -8.90 -9.29
CA ASP A 523 -12.63 -7.68 -9.10
C ASP A 523 -11.86 -6.65 -8.28
N GLY A 524 -12.25 -5.37 -8.41
CA GLY A 524 -11.66 -4.25 -7.71
C GLY A 524 -10.70 -3.43 -8.57
N ILE A 525 -10.24 -2.30 -8.02
CA ILE A 525 -9.40 -1.31 -8.72
C ILE A 525 -8.06 -1.91 -9.18
N ILE A 526 -7.58 -2.96 -8.49
CA ILE A 526 -6.36 -3.71 -8.80
C ILE A 526 -6.72 -5.13 -9.30
N ALA A 527 -7.75 -5.27 -10.14
CA ALA A 527 -8.02 -6.54 -10.79
C ALA A 527 -6.79 -6.96 -11.62
N SER A 528 -6.46 -8.25 -11.57
CA SER A 528 -5.26 -8.80 -12.25
C SER A 528 -5.21 -8.50 -13.76
N GLN A 529 -6.36 -8.37 -14.43
CA GLN A 529 -6.44 -8.01 -15.84
C GLN A 529 -6.02 -6.55 -16.15
N ALA A 530 -5.99 -5.67 -15.16
CA ALA A 530 -5.56 -4.28 -15.33
C ALA A 530 -4.04 -4.12 -15.20
N VAL A 531 -3.37 -5.06 -14.54
CA VAL A 531 -1.95 -4.97 -14.19
C VAL A 531 -1.15 -6.00 -15.00
N GLU A 532 -0.19 -5.56 -15.80
CA GLU A 532 0.68 -6.45 -16.56
C GLU A 532 1.74 -7.09 -15.65
N GLY A 533 2.33 -6.29 -14.74
CA GLY A 533 3.31 -6.76 -13.77
C GLY A 533 3.74 -5.70 -12.78
N ILE A 534 4.40 -6.16 -11.73
CA ILE A 534 4.85 -5.33 -10.61
C ILE A 534 6.34 -5.59 -10.42
N GLY A 535 7.15 -4.55 -10.25
CA GLY A 535 8.54 -4.69 -9.85
C GLY A 535 8.86 -3.76 -8.69
N VAL A 536 9.65 -4.25 -7.75
CA VAL A 536 10.18 -3.47 -6.61
C VAL A 536 11.67 -3.65 -6.58
N THR A 537 12.39 -2.56 -6.37
CA THR A 537 13.82 -2.58 -6.07
C THR A 537 14.07 -1.87 -4.76
N ALA A 538 14.84 -2.48 -3.87
CA ALA A 538 15.23 -1.87 -2.59
C ALA A 538 16.68 -1.43 -2.68
N THR A 539 16.99 -0.23 -2.19
CA THR A 539 18.35 0.33 -2.19
C THR A 539 18.67 0.92 -0.82
N ALA A 540 19.69 0.41 -0.15
CA ALA A 540 20.23 1.04 1.05
C ALA A 540 20.93 2.36 0.66
N LEU A 541 20.43 3.48 1.18
CA LEU A 541 21.04 4.81 1.01
C LEU A 541 22.04 5.14 2.11
N GLY A 542 21.97 4.42 3.23
CA GLY A 542 22.84 4.54 4.39
C GLY A 542 22.25 3.75 5.56
N GLU A 543 22.92 3.74 6.71
CA GLU A 543 22.53 2.94 7.88
C GLU A 543 21.15 3.32 8.46
N ARG A 544 20.55 4.43 8.02
CA ARG A 544 19.25 4.90 8.53
C ARG A 544 18.24 5.22 7.44
N GLN A 545 18.56 4.97 6.17
CA GLN A 545 17.65 5.21 5.06
C GLN A 545 17.68 4.06 4.05
N VAL A 546 16.50 3.56 3.69
CA VAL A 546 16.30 2.62 2.60
C VAL A 546 15.28 3.21 1.64
N ARG A 547 15.64 3.21 0.35
CA ARG A 547 14.77 3.61 -0.74
C ARG A 547 14.12 2.39 -1.37
N TYR A 548 12.83 2.50 -1.68
CA TYR A 548 12.08 1.52 -2.46
C TYR A 548 11.58 2.17 -3.75
N ASP A 549 11.87 1.52 -4.86
CA ASP A 549 11.39 1.91 -6.19
C ASP A 549 10.41 0.84 -6.66
N LEU A 550 9.12 1.16 -6.60
CA LEU A 550 8.03 0.32 -7.08
C LEU A 550 7.55 0.83 -8.45
N PHE A 551 7.34 -0.08 -9.39
CA PHE A 551 6.66 0.21 -10.64
C PHE A 551 5.55 -0.81 -10.88
N VAL A 552 4.35 -0.29 -11.12
CA VAL A 552 3.18 -1.07 -11.51
C VAL A 552 2.93 -0.82 -12.98
N ALA A 553 3.21 -1.82 -13.81
CA ALA A 553 2.93 -1.76 -15.24
C ALA A 553 1.43 -2.03 -15.47
N LEU A 554 0.75 -1.08 -16.10
CA LEU A 554 -0.70 -1.10 -16.26
C LEU A 554 -1.08 -1.17 -17.73
N ASN A 555 -2.16 -1.90 -18.01
CA ASN A 555 -2.84 -1.81 -19.29
C ASN A 555 -3.36 -0.38 -19.50
N ARG A 556 -3.48 0.02 -20.77
CA ARG A 556 -4.16 1.27 -21.13
C ARG A 556 -5.52 0.94 -21.68
N GLY A 557 -6.55 1.47 -21.03
CA GLY A 557 -7.93 1.35 -21.45
C GLY A 557 -8.33 2.49 -22.38
N ASN A 558 -9.63 2.80 -22.35
CA ASN A 558 -10.19 3.87 -23.16
C ASN A 558 -9.85 5.24 -22.55
N ARG A 559 -9.99 6.30 -23.37
CA ARG A 559 -9.97 7.66 -22.83
C ARG A 559 -11.15 7.84 -21.89
N PRO A 560 -10.94 8.30 -20.64
CA PRO A 560 -12.01 8.50 -19.69
C PRO A 560 -12.94 9.63 -20.15
N GLY A 561 -14.25 9.45 -19.93
CA GLY A 561 -15.25 10.51 -20.06
C GLY A 561 -15.36 11.35 -18.78
N ASP A 562 -16.45 12.09 -18.64
CA ASP A 562 -16.74 12.81 -17.39
C ASP A 562 -16.94 11.83 -16.23
N LEU A 563 -16.57 12.25 -15.01
CA LEU A 563 -16.85 11.43 -13.82
C LEU A 563 -18.37 11.31 -13.64
N PRO A 564 -18.90 10.11 -13.32
CA PRO A 564 -20.32 9.92 -13.16
C PRO A 564 -20.88 10.79 -12.03
N GLN A 565 -22.14 11.21 -12.17
CA GLN A 565 -22.90 11.79 -11.07
C GLN A 565 -23.65 10.66 -10.36
N LEU A 566 -23.39 10.47 -9.07
CA LEU A 566 -23.98 9.37 -8.29
C LEU A 566 -25.51 9.48 -8.11
N LYS A 567 -26.10 10.64 -8.41
CA LYS A 567 -27.57 10.85 -8.36
C LYS A 567 -28.37 10.04 -9.39
N ASP A 568 -27.72 9.51 -10.43
CA ASP A 568 -28.39 8.72 -11.49
C ASP A 568 -28.13 7.20 -11.37
N ALA A 569 -27.50 6.74 -10.28
CA ALA A 569 -27.39 5.31 -10.02
C ALA A 569 -28.75 4.77 -9.58
N THR A 570 -29.53 4.24 -10.53
CA THR A 570 -30.63 3.32 -10.20
C THR A 570 -30.11 2.27 -9.22
N PRO A 571 -30.81 1.99 -8.11
CA PRO A 571 -30.40 0.96 -7.17
C PRO A 571 -30.23 -0.34 -7.94
N ASN A 572 -29.03 -0.92 -7.87
CA ASN A 572 -28.83 -2.28 -8.35
C ASN A 572 -29.79 -3.18 -7.56
N PRO A 573 -30.55 -4.10 -8.20
CA PRO A 573 -31.45 -4.97 -7.48
C PRO A 573 -30.65 -5.83 -6.50
N ASP A 574 -31.17 -5.96 -5.27
CA ASP A 574 -30.61 -6.80 -4.22
C ASP A 574 -30.18 -8.17 -4.76
N PRO A 575 -28.95 -8.63 -4.50
CA PRO A 575 -28.53 -9.99 -4.84
C PRO A 575 -29.24 -11.07 -4.01
N ASP A 576 -30.03 -10.69 -2.99
CA ASP A 576 -30.79 -11.60 -2.14
C ASP A 576 -32.28 -11.77 -2.52
N ALA A 577 -32.72 -11.18 -3.64
CA ALA A 577 -34.03 -11.51 -4.20
C ALA A 577 -33.96 -12.86 -4.94
N SER A 578 -33.93 -13.96 -4.18
CA SER A 578 -34.19 -15.29 -4.72
C SER A 578 -35.56 -15.30 -5.41
N PRO A 579 -35.66 -15.67 -6.70
CA PRO A 579 -36.94 -15.88 -7.36
C PRO A 579 -37.44 -17.26 -6.92
N ASN A 580 -38.16 -17.32 -5.81
CA ASN A 580 -38.81 -18.56 -5.42
C ASN A 580 -40.06 -18.74 -6.29
N ALA A 581 -39.84 -19.23 -7.51
CA ALA A 581 -40.84 -19.94 -8.26
C ALA A 581 -40.81 -21.40 -7.82
N SER A 582 -41.85 -21.84 -7.12
CA SER A 582 -42.26 -23.24 -7.15
C SER A 582 -43.75 -23.30 -7.52
N PRO A 583 -44.10 -24.08 -8.56
CA PRO A 583 -45.47 -24.43 -8.87
C PRO A 583 -45.87 -25.64 -8.01
N ASP A 584 -47.09 -25.65 -7.47
CA ASP A 584 -48.00 -26.80 -7.62
C ASP A 584 -49.35 -26.53 -6.96
N ALA A 585 -50.38 -26.99 -7.68
CA ALA A 585 -51.80 -26.96 -7.42
C ALA A 585 -52.18 -27.78 -6.16
N ASP A 586 -52.93 -27.24 -5.20
CA ASP A 586 -54.41 -27.23 -5.09
C ASP A 586 -54.92 -28.43 -4.23
N PRO A 587 -56.20 -28.49 -3.79
CA PRO A 587 -56.83 -27.77 -2.69
C PRO A 587 -57.43 -28.73 -1.62
N ASP A 588 -57.63 -28.30 -0.38
CA ASP A 588 -58.92 -28.54 0.34
C ASP A 588 -58.99 -27.88 1.72
N ALA A 589 -60.25 -27.61 2.11
CA ALA A 589 -60.78 -27.36 3.45
C ALA A 589 -60.51 -26.01 4.14
N ALA A 590 -61.59 -25.23 4.23
CA ALA A 590 -61.77 -24.03 5.01
C ALA A 590 -62.12 -24.35 6.51
N PRO A 591 -62.59 -23.37 7.33
CA PRO A 591 -61.82 -22.75 8.42
C PRO A 591 -62.45 -23.03 9.80
N GLU A 592 -61.80 -22.63 10.90
CA GLU A 592 -62.42 -22.21 12.20
C GLU A 592 -61.33 -22.04 13.28
N THR A 593 -61.06 -20.80 13.73
CA THR A 593 -61.50 -20.14 14.99
C THR A 593 -60.45 -20.12 16.11
N GLU A 594 -60.04 -18.91 16.49
CA GLU A 594 -59.63 -18.51 17.86
C GLU A 594 -60.71 -18.90 18.91
N PRO A 595 -60.46 -18.86 20.25
CA PRO A 595 -59.41 -18.11 20.98
C PRO A 595 -58.71 -18.85 22.14
N THR A 596 -57.70 -18.17 22.70
CA THR A 596 -57.12 -18.19 24.07
C THR A 596 -58.19 -18.26 25.21
N PRO A 597 -57.85 -18.35 26.53
CA PRO A 597 -56.54 -18.38 27.24
C PRO A 597 -56.48 -19.38 28.44
N GLU A 598 -55.45 -19.21 29.29
CA GLU A 598 -55.41 -19.44 30.75
C GLU A 598 -54.47 -20.53 31.36
N THR A 599 -53.40 -19.99 31.95
CA THR A 599 -53.06 -20.08 33.39
C THR A 599 -52.47 -21.38 33.95
N SER A 600 -51.28 -21.22 34.56
CA SER A 600 -50.91 -21.71 35.90
C SER A 600 -49.54 -22.41 35.95
N GLN A 601 -48.51 -21.64 36.31
CA GLN A 601 -47.41 -22.14 37.15
C GLN A 601 -47.44 -21.36 38.47
N PRO A 602 -47.32 -22.07 39.59
CA PRO A 602 -46.51 -21.59 40.71
C PRO A 602 -45.76 -22.77 41.39
N PRO A 603 -45.00 -22.54 42.48
CA PRO A 603 -43.95 -21.54 42.64
C PRO A 603 -42.68 -22.17 43.30
N THR A 604 -41.80 -21.26 43.74
CA THR A 604 -40.96 -21.28 44.95
C THR A 604 -39.49 -21.64 44.81
N ASP A 605 -38.71 -20.60 45.15
CA ASP A 605 -37.29 -20.53 45.46
C ASP A 605 -36.84 -21.51 46.57
N GLU A 606 -35.63 -22.03 46.40
CA GLU A 606 -34.55 -22.01 47.41
C GLU A 606 -33.18 -21.99 46.72
#